data_AF-A0AAW8KEE3-F1
#
_entry.id   AF-A0AAW8KEE3-F1
#
_cell.length_a   1.000
_cell.length_b   1.000
_cell.length_c   1.000
_cell.angle_alpha   90.00
_cell.angle_beta   90.00
_cell.angle_gamma   90.00
#
_symmetry.space_group_name_H-M   'P 1'
#
loop_
_entity.id
_entity.type
_entity.pdbx_description
1 polymer ?
#
loop_
_entity_poly.entity_id
_entity_poly.type
_entity_poly.pdbx_seq_one_letter_code
_entity_poly.pdbx_strand_id
1 'polypeptide(L)' 'MKLCKTEEAVGQILCHDITQIIPGVVKDAVFRKGHIIREEDIPVLLSVGKEHIYIWENDENMLHEND' A
#
# COMPACT_ATOMS: atom_id res chain seq x y z
N MET A 1 -2.80 -5.93 -9.80
CA MET A 1 -2.09 -4.89 -9.02
C MET A 1 -2.21 -3.59 -9.79
N LYS A 2 -2.52 -2.50 -9.10
CA LYS A 2 -2.73 -1.18 -9.72
C LYS A 2 -1.81 -0.17 -9.06
N LEU A 3 -1.17 0.67 -9.86
CA LEU A 3 -0.46 1.83 -9.34
C LEU A 3 -1.50 2.90 -8.99
N CYS A 4 -1.55 3.31 -7.74
CA CYS A 4 -2.49 4.30 -7.23
C CYS A 4 -1.70 5.43 -6.56
N LYS A 5 -2.25 6.66 -6.60
CA LYS A 5 -1.73 7.75 -5.77
C LYS A 5 -1.94 7.38 -4.30
N THR A 6 -0.92 7.62 -3.49
CA THR A 6 -0.98 7.27 -2.07
C THR A 6 -2.19 7.87 -1.38
N GLU A 7 -2.52 9.14 -1.67
CA GLU A 7 -3.67 9.86 -1.11
C GLU A 7 -5.03 9.23 -1.45
N GLU A 8 -5.14 8.50 -2.57
CA GLU A 8 -6.36 7.85 -3.04
C GLU A 8 -6.44 6.37 -2.64
N ALA A 9 -5.41 5.85 -1.96
CA ALA A 9 -5.27 4.43 -1.68
C ALA A 9 -5.93 3.99 -0.36
N VAL A 10 -6.64 4.88 0.35
CA VAL A 10 -7.37 4.54 1.58
C VAL A 10 -8.38 3.42 1.31
N GLY A 11 -8.39 2.41 2.19
CA GLY A 11 -9.23 1.21 2.07
C GLY A 11 -8.65 0.12 1.15
N GLN A 12 -7.54 0.38 0.46
CA GLN A 12 -6.91 -0.57 -0.44
C GLN A 12 -5.84 -1.41 0.27
N ILE A 13 -5.51 -2.59 -0.30
CA ILE A 13 -4.53 -3.51 0.29
C ILE A 13 -3.15 -3.30 -0.32
N LEU A 14 -2.12 -3.15 0.50
CA LEU A 14 -0.74 -3.07 0.04
C LEU A 14 -0.26 -4.41 -0.55
N CYS A 15 0.32 -4.34 -1.74
CA CYS A 15 0.87 -5.52 -2.42
C CYS A 15 2.26 -5.95 -1.95
N HIS A 16 3.02 -5.02 -1.37
CA HIS A 16 4.41 -5.20 -1.00
C HIS A 16 4.68 -4.59 0.36
N ASP A 17 5.70 -5.11 1.03
CA ASP A 17 6.27 -4.46 2.21
C ASP A 17 6.85 -3.11 1.79
N ILE A 18 6.63 -2.09 2.63
CA ILE A 18 7.25 -0.78 2.51
C ILE A 18 8.25 -0.68 3.66
N THR A 19 9.53 -0.69 3.29
CA THR A 19 10.65 -0.59 4.24
C THR A 19 11.17 0.83 4.27
N GLN A 20 11.34 1.37 5.47
CA GLN A 20 12.06 2.61 5.67
C GLN A 20 13.49 2.27 6.11
N ILE A 21 14.48 2.83 5.40
CA ILE A 21 15.88 2.68 5.73
C ILE A 21 16.38 4.01 6.26
N ILE A 22 16.63 4.08 7.56
CA ILE A 22 17.29 5.20 8.23
C ILE A 22 18.73 4.77 8.52
N PRO A 23 19.73 5.31 7.81
CA PRO A 23 21.13 4.92 7.96
C PRO A 23 21.57 5.01 9.43
N GLY A 24 22.05 3.90 9.98
CA GLY A 24 22.56 3.82 11.35
C GLY A 24 21.49 3.78 12.45
N VAL A 25 20.19 3.74 12.12
CA VAL A 25 19.11 3.75 13.12
C VAL A 25 18.15 2.57 12.96
N VAL A 26 17.45 2.47 11.82
CA VAL A 26 16.38 1.49 11.60
C VAL A 26 16.39 1.01 10.16
N LYS A 27 16.26 -0.31 9.97
CA LYS A 27 15.93 -0.95 8.70
C LYS A 27 14.84 -1.96 8.96
N ASP A 28 13.59 -1.50 9.02
CA ASP A 28 12.43 -2.38 9.16
C ASP A 28 11.25 -1.91 8.29
N ALA A 29 10.27 -2.79 8.12
CA ALA A 29 9.08 -2.48 7.35
C ALA A 29 8.14 -1.61 8.17
N VAL A 30 7.88 -0.41 7.68
CA VAL A 30 6.84 0.47 8.25
C VAL A 30 5.45 -0.03 7.88
N PHE A 31 5.32 -0.71 6.74
CA PHE A 31 4.12 -1.43 6.34
C PHE A 31 4.46 -2.80 5.78
N ARG A 32 3.61 -3.79 6.06
CA ARG A 32 3.73 -5.15 5.52
C ARG A 32 2.71 -5.36 4.40
N LYS A 33 3.04 -6.23 3.44
CA LYS A 33 2.10 -6.74 2.45
C LYS A 33 0.83 -7.24 3.13
N GLY A 34 -0.32 -6.95 2.52
CA GLY A 34 -1.62 -7.32 3.08
C GLY A 34 -2.21 -6.29 4.04
N HIS A 35 -1.45 -5.25 4.40
CA HIS A 35 -1.96 -4.14 5.20
C HIS A 35 -3.03 -3.36 4.45
N ILE A 36 -4.13 -3.04 5.13
CA ILE A 36 -5.19 -2.17 4.61
C ILE A 36 -4.84 -0.73 4.95
N ILE A 37 -4.68 0.09 3.92
CA ILE A 37 -4.26 1.48 4.05
C ILE A 37 -5.37 2.30 4.70
N ARG A 38 -5.02 3.08 5.72
CA ARG A 38 -5.91 4.00 6.44
C ARG A 38 -5.51 5.44 6.17
N GLU A 39 -6.39 6.38 6.50
CA GLU A 39 -6.10 7.82 6.38
C GLU A 39 -4.85 8.24 7.19
N GLU A 40 -4.64 7.62 8.35
CA GLU A 40 -3.46 7.82 9.21
C GLU A 40 -2.14 7.34 8.56
N ASP A 41 -2.20 6.40 7.62
CA ASP A 41 -1.03 5.84 6.95
C ASP A 41 -0.53 6.75 5.82
N ILE A 42 -1.41 7.58 5.24
CA ILE A 42 -1.11 8.49 4.12
C ILE A 42 0.09 9.39 4.40
N PRO A 43 0.12 10.17 5.51
CA PRO A 43 1.27 11.01 5.80
C PRO A 43 2.56 10.18 6.02
N VAL A 44 2.46 8.97 6.55
CA VAL A 44 3.62 8.09 6.76
C VAL A 44 4.17 7.58 5.43
N LEU A 45 3.30 7.10 4.54
CA LEU A 45 3.63 6.64 3.19
C LEU A 45 4.29 7.77 2.37
N LEU A 46 3.75 8.98 2.43
CA LEU A 46 4.35 10.15 1.80
C LEU A 46 5.71 10.51 2.42
N SER A 47 5.85 10.42 3.75
CA SER A 47 7.11 10.72 4.44
C SER A 47 8.27 9.80 4.05
N VAL A 48 7.98 8.56 3.62
CA VAL A 48 8.98 7.61 3.10
C VAL A 48 9.22 7.76 1.59
N GLY A 49 8.67 8.81 0.97
CA GLY A 49 8.85 9.13 -0.45
C GLY A 49 7.97 8.29 -1.39
N LYS A 50 6.88 7.70 -0.89
CA LYS A 50 5.92 6.95 -1.72
C LYS A 50 4.75 7.84 -2.09
N GLU A 51 4.90 8.62 -3.16
CA GLU A 51 3.78 9.37 -3.78
C GLU A 51 2.79 8.46 -4.50
N HIS A 52 3.28 7.33 -5.01
CA HIS A 52 2.48 6.28 -5.63
C HIS A 52 2.85 4.91 -5.06
N ILE A 53 1.84 4.07 -4.88
CA ILE A 53 1.97 2.72 -4.33
C ILE A 53 1.21 1.69 -5.16
N TYR A 54 1.68 0.46 -5.11
CA TYR A 54 1.00 -0.67 -5.72
C TYR A 54 -0.01 -1.26 -4.74
N ILE A 55 -1.27 -1.16 -5.13
CA ILE A 55 -2.39 -1.73 -4.38
C ILE A 55 -2.90 -3.00 -5.06
N TRP A 56 -3.46 -3.88 -4.24
CA TRP A 56 -4.26 -5.00 -4.70
C TRP A 56 -5.67 -4.49 -4.89
N GLU A 57 -6.03 -4.23 -6.15
CA GLU A 57 -7.42 -4.04 -6.53
C GLU A 57 -8.03 -5.44 -6.60
N ASN A 58 -8.87 -5.78 -5.61
CA ASN A 58 -9.76 -6.91 -5.77
C ASN A 58 -10.86 -6.37 -6.67
N ASP A 59 -10.76 -6.65 -7.96
CA ASP A 59 -11.81 -6.31 -8.91
C ASP A 59 -13.07 -7.06 -8.43
N GLU A 60 -13.91 -6.41 -7.62
CA GLU A 60 -15.21 -6.94 -7.20
C GLU A 60 -16.13 -7.16 -8.42
N ASN A 61 -15.68 -6.73 -9.61
CA ASN A 61 -16.28 -6.97 -10.91
C ASN A 61 -15.76 -8.23 -11.63
N MET A 62 -14.82 -8.99 -11.06
CA MET A 62 -14.63 -10.38 -11.47
C MET A 62 -15.68 -11.27 -10.78
N LEU A 63 -16.95 -11.05 -11.16
CA LEU A 63 -17.90 -12.15 -11.24
C LEU A 63 -17.26 -13.18 -12.18
N HIS A 64 -16.57 -14.18 -11.63
CA HIS A 64 -16.49 -15.46 -12.32
C HIS A 64 -17.95 -15.85 -12.53
N GLU A 65 -18.46 -15.70 -13.76
CA GLU A 65 -19.62 -16.48 -14.18
C GLU A 65 -19.26 -17.92 -13.86
N ASN A 66 -19.86 -18.43 -12.78
CA ASN A 66 -19.79 -19.84 -12.46
C ASN A 66 -20.46 -20.58 -13.62
N ASP A 67 -19.79 -21.63 -14.08
CA ASP A 67 -20.30 -22.69 -14.96
C ASP A 67 -21.72 -23.16 -14.56
#